data_AF-A0A1J5DY51-F1
#
_entry.id   AF-A0A1J5DY51-F1
#
_cell.length_a   1.000
_cell.length_b   1.000
_cell.length_c   1.000
_cell.angle_alpha   90.00
_cell.angle_beta   90.00
_cell.angle_gamma   90.00
#
_symmetry.space_group_name_H-M   'P 1'
#
loop_
_entity.id
_entity.type
_entity.pdbx_description
1 polymer ?
#
loop_
_entity_poly.entity_id
_entity_poly.type
_entity_poly.pdbx_seq_one_letter_code
_entity_poly.pdbx_strand_id
1 'polypeptide(L)'
;MGISSLFSLRIVVLVSLSLWPLASFGQEEKSLSMSFIKTAEPEVEKETSRGKVKARVHVVRKGEYLWNIMRKEGFLKRPDAAAQYDLIRDLNREINDLNVLRPGDRIFLPVTDATASGNDAANRSAPVEKFVKKDLSKAREPEDSYKKVKVKRGQTLLGIIGARYKIPASRLYGEYIPRLKALNPRIKDIDHLIPGQILRLPVYLVQEKARASSETQPEASAQPALPNAGETQSAHEVPSGLVNSLGEVFSAMGEEWINTGKHFIPLQGGGQVDFDCALFPVLSSCTGVTVIVDIYNKLPPRIAKLVEASWGNYRVVHLGPVALAPALGRILAAGGYQKVLQAGEPFKIKAGLDIAVRADFTVVYTPGARTDGIRAVAIRLRSPETAEVPPKFSEYLESTGIRVVDIPKKASGDDASAGQEAVAIKILAGDPFNLAGEVLSMAGNRFASKEVIPMSRGRKGEFSFSITADYLVHLKGREAIIDMSGIGSDMTKLLEEKGYSVISVEGEKDRTAVIKKVLDFVGISFKEGMHFFTVLPGGEERNFVIEIDGIVFTDARGNAVLATKAEVPFQVALMLERKGVRVAVISSMN
;
A
#
# COMPACT_ATOMS: atom_id res chain seq x y z
N MET A 1 -60.13 27.03 -51.64
CA MET A 1 -58.91 27.86 -51.73
C MET A 1 -57.74 26.90 -51.58
N GLY A 2 -57.24 26.27 -52.64
CA GLY A 2 -56.24 26.81 -53.59
C GLY A 2 -54.88 26.13 -53.31
N ILE A 3 -54.68 24.87 -53.72
CA ILE A 3 -54.03 24.39 -54.98
C ILE A 3 -52.48 24.37 -54.90
N SER A 4 -51.95 23.15 -54.68
CA SER A 4 -51.03 22.37 -55.54
C SER A 4 -49.52 22.68 -55.74
N SER A 5 -48.76 21.58 -55.66
CA SER A 5 -47.83 21.02 -56.68
C SER A 5 -46.31 21.22 -56.58
N LEU A 6 -45.64 20.10 -56.24
CA LEU A 6 -44.58 19.35 -56.95
C LEU A 6 -43.41 20.01 -57.73
N PHE A 7 -42.30 19.25 -57.72
CA PHE A 7 -41.30 18.96 -58.77
C PHE A 7 -39.87 19.59 -58.70
N SER A 8 -38.91 18.71 -58.36
CA SER A 8 -37.65 18.36 -59.06
C SER A 8 -36.52 19.37 -59.38
N LEU A 9 -35.34 19.06 -58.82
CA LEU A 9 -34.11 18.55 -59.47
C LEU A 9 -33.34 19.37 -60.54
N ARG A 10 -32.00 19.44 -60.30
CA ARG A 10 -30.82 19.66 -61.18
C ARG A 10 -30.35 21.12 -61.38
N ILE A 11 -29.23 21.50 -60.76
CA ILE A 11 -27.80 21.45 -61.22
C ILE A 11 -27.53 22.46 -62.36
N VAL A 12 -26.60 23.40 -62.14
CA VAL A 12 -25.39 23.73 -62.94
C VAL A 12 -24.83 25.10 -62.50
N VAL A 13 -23.69 25.04 -61.78
CA VAL A 13 -22.40 25.74 -61.98
C VAL A 13 -22.36 27.03 -62.83
N LEU A 14 -21.75 28.11 -62.33
CA LEU A 14 -20.53 28.74 -62.91
C LEU A 14 -20.00 29.99 -62.15
N VAL A 15 -18.74 29.88 -61.69
CA VAL A 15 -17.59 30.81 -61.86
C VAL A 15 -17.49 32.14 -61.08
N SER A 16 -16.47 32.20 -60.20
CA SER A 16 -15.32 33.12 -60.30
C SER A 16 -14.12 32.50 -59.54
N LEU A 17 -13.09 31.96 -60.22
CA LEU A 17 -11.79 32.59 -60.53
C LEU A 17 -11.22 33.39 -59.33
N SER A 18 -10.02 33.11 -58.78
CA SER A 18 -8.77 32.89 -59.51
C SER A 18 -7.58 32.58 -58.57
N LEU A 19 -6.51 31.99 -59.16
CA LEU A 19 -5.08 32.01 -58.80
C LEU A 19 -4.46 30.81 -58.01
N TRP A 20 -4.00 29.82 -58.78
CA TRP A 20 -2.85 28.92 -58.50
C TRP A 20 -1.51 29.62 -58.82
N PRO A 21 -0.34 29.05 -58.44
CA PRO A 21 0.33 28.16 -59.41
C PRO A 21 1.01 26.89 -58.85
N LEU A 22 0.85 25.83 -59.65
CA LEU A 22 1.83 24.81 -60.11
C LEU A 22 2.58 23.88 -59.14
N ALA A 23 2.12 22.62 -59.13
CA ALA A 23 2.97 21.44 -59.03
C ALA A 23 3.49 21.03 -60.42
N SER A 24 4.80 20.80 -60.54
CA SER A 24 5.41 20.15 -61.71
C SER A 24 5.62 18.67 -61.41
N PHE A 25 4.96 17.80 -62.17
CA PHE A 25 5.23 16.36 -62.20
C PHE A 25 6.32 16.10 -63.25
N GLY A 26 7.52 15.75 -62.79
CA GLY A 26 8.56 15.11 -63.59
C GLY A 26 8.72 13.68 -63.09
N GLN A 27 8.44 12.71 -63.96
CA GLN A 27 8.59 11.29 -63.71
C GLN A 27 9.96 10.86 -64.24
N GLU A 28 10.89 10.50 -63.37
CA GLU A 28 12.09 9.75 -63.77
C GLU A 28 12.68 8.94 -62.61
N GLU A 29 13.13 7.76 -62.99
CA GLU A 29 13.51 6.59 -62.20
C GLU A 29 14.39 6.89 -60.98
N LYS A 30 14.06 6.29 -59.83
CA LYS A 30 15.03 6.14 -58.73
C LYS A 30 14.96 4.74 -58.14
N SER A 31 16.04 4.02 -58.42
CA SER A 31 16.63 2.96 -57.61
C SER A 31 16.25 3.05 -56.14
N LEU A 32 15.89 1.90 -55.56
CA LEU A 32 15.87 1.67 -54.11
C LEU A 32 17.20 2.13 -53.50
N SER A 33 17.25 3.37 -53.04
CA SER A 33 18.26 3.85 -52.11
C SER A 33 17.67 3.72 -50.72
N MET A 34 18.05 2.65 -50.03
CA MET A 34 17.88 2.58 -48.58
C MET A 34 18.76 3.66 -47.96
N SER A 35 18.19 4.86 -47.73
CA SER A 35 18.84 5.89 -46.95
C SER A 35 18.67 5.56 -45.47
N PHE A 36 19.72 5.04 -44.85
CA PHE A 36 19.86 5.10 -43.40
C PHE A 36 20.03 6.58 -43.00
N ILE A 37 18.92 7.26 -42.73
CA ILE A 37 18.96 8.52 -42.00
C ILE A 37 19.24 8.15 -40.55
N LYS A 38 20.52 8.15 -40.19
CA LYS A 38 20.93 8.34 -38.80
C LYS A 38 20.54 9.78 -38.47
N THR A 39 19.35 9.97 -37.90
CA THR A 39 18.88 11.27 -37.42
C THR A 39 19.83 11.71 -36.32
N ALA A 40 20.83 12.54 -36.68
CA ALA A 40 21.64 13.24 -35.72
C ALA A 40 20.71 14.21 -34.97
N GLU A 41 20.62 14.04 -33.65
CA GLU A 41 19.96 14.99 -32.77
C GLU A 41 20.67 16.36 -32.93
N PRO A 42 19.94 17.49 -33.08
CA PRO A 42 20.58 18.78 -33.29
C PRO A 42 21.37 19.18 -32.04
N GLU A 43 22.69 19.31 -32.18
CA GLU A 43 23.56 19.91 -31.18
C GLU A 43 23.44 21.43 -31.25
N VAL A 44 23.25 22.06 -30.09
CA VAL A 44 23.08 23.51 -29.94
C VAL A 44 24.17 24.02 -29.01
N GLU A 45 24.87 25.09 -29.39
CA GLU A 45 25.80 25.77 -28.49
C GLU A 45 25.03 26.68 -27.54
N LYS A 46 25.21 26.48 -26.22
CA LYS A 46 24.56 27.26 -25.18
C LYS A 46 25.59 27.91 -24.27
N GLU A 47 25.34 29.15 -23.89
CA GLU A 47 26.21 29.92 -23.01
C GLU A 47 25.96 29.54 -21.53
N THR A 48 27.03 29.24 -20.80
CA THR A 48 26.98 28.85 -19.38
C THR A 48 27.93 29.70 -18.54
N SER A 49 27.88 29.58 -17.20
CA SER A 49 28.87 30.15 -16.26
C SER A 49 30.32 29.76 -16.57
N ARG A 50 30.53 28.68 -17.33
CA ARG A 50 31.85 28.11 -17.65
C ARG A 50 32.23 28.28 -19.13
N GLY A 51 31.49 29.11 -19.88
CA GLY A 51 31.70 29.36 -21.31
C GLY A 51 30.65 28.71 -22.21
N LYS A 52 30.91 28.71 -23.53
CA LYS A 52 30.02 28.09 -24.53
C LYS A 52 30.19 26.57 -24.50
N VAL A 53 29.09 25.85 -24.28
CA VAL A 53 29.07 24.38 -24.19
C VAL A 53 28.10 23.84 -25.23
N LYS A 54 28.52 22.83 -25.99
CA LYS A 54 27.63 22.09 -26.90
C LYS A 54 26.69 21.21 -26.09
N ALA A 55 25.40 21.31 -26.37
CA ALA A 55 24.37 20.53 -25.73
C ALA A 55 23.44 19.89 -26.76
N ARG A 56 23.00 18.66 -26.49
CA ARG A 56 21.91 18.01 -27.24
C ARG A 56 20.60 18.20 -26.50
N VAL A 57 19.51 18.23 -27.25
CA VAL A 57 18.16 18.36 -26.70
C VAL A 57 17.57 16.97 -26.46
N HIS A 58 17.27 16.65 -25.20
CA HIS A 58 16.47 15.48 -24.83
C HIS A 58 15.04 15.90 -24.53
N VAL A 59 14.07 15.25 -25.18
CA VAL A 59 12.64 15.45 -24.89
C VAL A 59 12.19 14.44 -23.85
N VAL A 60 11.76 14.94 -22.70
CA VAL A 60 11.35 14.12 -21.54
C VAL A 60 10.14 13.26 -21.91
N ARG A 61 10.24 11.94 -21.73
CA ARG A 61 9.12 11.00 -21.95
C ARG A 61 8.34 10.77 -20.65
N LYS A 62 7.12 10.23 -20.78
CA LYS A 62 6.27 9.88 -19.62
C LYS A 62 7.02 8.92 -18.67
N GLY A 63 7.17 9.34 -17.42
CA GLY A 63 7.87 8.58 -16.37
C GLY A 63 9.40 8.77 -16.31
N GLU A 64 9.96 9.66 -17.14
CA GLU A 64 11.37 10.03 -17.03
C GLU A 64 11.58 11.19 -16.05
N TYR A 65 12.64 11.08 -15.26
CA TYR A 65 13.11 12.11 -14.33
C TYR A 65 14.62 12.27 -14.51
N LEU A 66 15.19 13.41 -14.11
CA LEU A 66 16.57 13.78 -14.45
C LEU A 66 17.59 12.68 -14.10
N TRP A 67 17.49 12.07 -12.92
CA TRP A 67 18.38 10.98 -12.51
C TRP A 67 18.28 9.74 -13.39
N ASN A 68 17.08 9.41 -13.90
CA ASN A 68 16.90 8.32 -14.85
C ASN A 68 17.57 8.64 -16.19
N ILE A 69 17.44 9.87 -16.67
CA ILE A 69 18.06 10.34 -17.92
C ILE A 69 19.58 10.34 -17.77
N MET A 70 20.12 10.91 -16.68
CA MET A 70 21.56 10.91 -16.38
C MET A 70 22.14 9.48 -16.25
N ARG A 71 21.35 8.54 -15.73
CA ARG A 71 21.74 7.12 -15.62
C ARG A 71 21.81 6.45 -16.99
N LYS A 72 20.79 6.63 -17.83
CA LYS A 72 20.72 6.06 -19.19
C LYS A 72 21.84 6.62 -20.08
N GLU A 73 22.11 7.92 -19.96
CA GLU A 73 23.16 8.61 -20.73
C GLU A 73 24.57 8.46 -20.13
N GLY A 74 24.72 7.66 -19.07
CA GLY A 74 26.04 7.28 -18.53
C GLY A 74 26.75 8.34 -17.69
N PHE A 75 26.14 9.50 -17.43
CA PHE A 75 26.72 10.56 -16.60
C PHE A 75 27.02 10.09 -15.16
N LEU A 76 26.20 9.19 -14.62
CA LEU A 76 26.38 8.65 -13.26
C LEU A 76 27.53 7.63 -13.12
N LYS A 77 28.05 7.12 -14.23
CA LYS A 77 29.18 6.18 -14.22
C LYS A 77 30.53 6.90 -14.20
N ARG A 78 30.53 8.23 -14.31
CA ARG A 78 31.75 9.03 -14.38
C ARG A 78 32.18 9.51 -12.99
N PRO A 79 33.50 9.64 -12.75
CA PRO A 79 34.01 10.18 -11.49
C PRO A 79 33.65 11.65 -11.25
N ASP A 80 33.24 12.38 -12.29
CA ASP A 80 32.81 13.79 -12.26
C ASP A 80 31.27 13.97 -12.27
N ALA A 81 30.49 12.95 -11.88
CA ALA A 81 29.03 12.97 -11.94
C ALA A 81 28.39 14.21 -11.27
N ALA A 82 28.96 14.70 -10.16
CA ALA A 82 28.50 15.93 -9.50
C ALA A 82 28.72 17.19 -10.37
N ALA A 83 29.89 17.29 -11.00
CA ALA A 83 30.20 18.40 -11.91
C ALA A 83 29.33 18.36 -13.17
N GLN A 84 28.93 17.16 -13.63
CA GLN A 84 28.00 16.96 -14.73
C GLN A 84 26.57 17.38 -14.37
N TYR A 85 26.12 17.09 -13.14
CA TYR A 85 24.83 17.60 -12.64
C TYR A 85 24.80 19.13 -12.60
N ASP A 86 25.85 19.76 -12.03
CA ASP A 86 25.94 21.22 -11.99
C ASP A 86 25.95 21.85 -13.39
N LEU A 87 26.62 21.19 -14.35
CA LEU A 87 26.64 21.63 -15.75
C LEU A 87 25.27 21.49 -16.41
N ILE A 88 24.55 20.39 -16.18
CA ILE A 88 23.18 20.20 -16.68
C ILE A 88 22.25 21.25 -16.04
N ARG A 89 22.41 21.57 -14.75
CA ARG A 89 21.64 22.63 -14.09
C ARG A 89 21.93 23.99 -14.73
N ASP A 90 23.20 24.30 -14.99
CA ASP A 90 23.59 25.54 -15.64
C ASP A 90 23.10 25.64 -17.10
N LEU A 91 23.02 24.51 -17.82
CA LEU A 91 22.46 24.43 -19.16
C LEU A 91 20.93 24.56 -19.20
N ASN A 92 20.23 24.41 -18.08
CA ASN A 92 18.78 24.41 -18.01
C ASN A 92 18.26 25.43 -16.98
N ARG A 93 18.91 26.60 -16.90
CA ARG A 93 18.54 27.67 -15.95
C ARG A 93 17.12 28.20 -16.13
N GLU A 94 16.54 28.06 -17.31
CA GLU A 94 15.13 28.41 -17.56
C GLU A 94 14.13 27.44 -16.88
N ILE A 95 14.58 26.28 -16.41
CA ILE A 95 13.75 25.31 -15.69
C ILE A 95 13.88 25.57 -14.18
N ASN A 96 12.81 26.11 -13.59
CA ASN A 96 12.77 26.48 -12.16
C ASN A 96 13.11 25.32 -11.20
N ASP A 97 12.71 24.09 -11.54
CA ASP A 97 13.09 22.89 -10.79
C ASP A 97 13.30 21.69 -11.71
N LEU A 98 14.55 21.24 -11.80
CA LEU A 98 14.97 20.09 -12.61
C LEU A 98 14.53 18.74 -12.03
N ASN A 99 13.94 18.72 -10.83
CA ASN A 99 13.32 17.53 -10.23
C ASN A 99 11.85 17.35 -10.66
N VAL A 100 11.24 18.38 -11.26
CA VAL A 100 9.84 18.35 -11.72
C VAL A 100 9.82 18.49 -13.25
N LEU A 101 10.15 17.41 -13.93
CA LEU A 101 10.11 17.35 -15.40
C LEU A 101 8.76 16.80 -15.89
N ARG A 102 8.15 17.46 -16.87
CA ARG A 102 6.89 17.06 -17.50
C ARG A 102 7.17 16.36 -18.84
N PRO A 103 6.32 15.40 -19.25
CA PRO A 103 6.45 14.78 -20.56
C PRO A 103 6.32 15.85 -21.66
N GLY A 104 7.29 15.92 -22.56
CA GLY A 104 7.40 16.94 -23.60
C GLY A 104 8.38 18.06 -23.30
N ASP A 105 8.86 18.18 -22.05
CA ASP A 105 9.87 19.18 -21.69
C ASP A 105 11.17 18.92 -22.45
N ARG A 106 11.85 20.00 -22.86
CA ARG A 106 13.13 19.94 -23.56
C ARG A 106 14.24 20.26 -22.56
N ILE A 107 15.12 19.30 -22.32
CA ILE A 107 16.29 19.49 -21.46
C ILE A 107 17.57 19.44 -22.31
N PHE A 108 18.50 20.31 -22.00
CA PHE A 108 19.81 20.42 -22.65
C PHE A 108 20.82 19.56 -21.87
N LEU A 109 21.38 18.55 -22.53
CA LEU A 109 22.40 17.67 -21.96
C LEU A 109 23.75 17.97 -22.62
N PRO A 110 24.85 18.10 -21.87
CA PRO A 110 26.16 18.40 -22.45
C PRO A 110 26.61 17.27 -23.39
N VAL A 111 27.08 17.63 -24.58
CA VAL A 111 27.71 16.70 -25.52
C VAL A 111 29.08 16.36 -24.98
N THR A 112 29.34 15.08 -24.75
CA THR A 112 30.58 14.63 -24.15
C THR A 112 31.64 14.44 -25.22
N ASP A 113 32.40 15.49 -25.53
CA ASP A 113 33.67 15.31 -26.21
C ASP A 113 34.72 14.91 -25.16
N ALA A 114 35.39 13.78 -25.35
CA ALA A 114 36.40 13.24 -24.44
C ALA A 114 37.68 14.10 -24.31
N THR A 115 37.68 15.35 -24.79
CA THR A 115 38.83 16.25 -24.78
C THR A 115 38.39 17.70 -24.67
N ALA A 116 38.19 18.19 -23.44
CA ALA A 116 38.25 19.61 -23.11
C ALA A 116 38.60 19.80 -21.63
N SER A 117 39.78 19.30 -21.25
CA SER A 117 40.54 19.92 -20.17
C SER A 117 41.29 21.09 -20.82
N GLY A 118 40.85 22.31 -20.54
CA GLY A 118 41.44 23.52 -21.09
C GLY A 118 41.15 24.69 -20.17
N ASN A 119 42.15 24.99 -19.34
CA ASN A 119 42.53 26.29 -18.79
C ASN A 119 41.39 27.31 -18.55
N ASP A 120 41.11 27.58 -17.27
CA ASP A 120 41.19 28.93 -16.69
C ASP A 120 40.82 28.90 -15.21
N ALA A 121 41.81 28.52 -14.40
CA ALA A 121 41.88 28.87 -12.98
C ALA A 121 43.34 29.09 -12.59
N ALA A 122 44.08 29.79 -13.46
CA ALA A 122 45.34 30.41 -13.11
C ALA A 122 45.10 31.93 -13.00
N ASN A 123 45.55 32.49 -11.89
CA ASN A 123 45.77 33.91 -11.64
C ASN A 123 44.64 34.73 -10.97
N ARG A 124 44.41 34.46 -9.68
CA ARG A 124 44.46 35.53 -8.66
C ARG A 124 45.47 35.13 -7.60
N SER A 125 46.63 35.77 -7.67
CA SER A 125 47.80 35.54 -6.83
C SER A 125 47.89 36.60 -5.73
N ALA A 126 48.11 36.18 -4.48
CA ALA A 126 48.97 36.83 -3.47
C ALA A 126 49.04 35.95 -2.20
N PRO A 127 50.15 35.94 -1.44
CA PRO A 127 51.47 35.50 -1.86
C PRO A 127 51.97 34.32 -0.99
N VAL A 128 52.71 33.39 -1.60
CA VAL A 128 53.50 32.37 -0.89
C VAL A 128 54.94 32.86 -0.83
N GLU A 129 55.42 33.23 0.35
CA GLU A 129 56.85 33.28 0.61
C GLU A 129 57.33 31.90 1.12
N LYS A 130 58.22 31.33 0.30
CA LYS A 130 59.45 30.58 0.63
C LYS A 130 59.34 29.47 1.68
N PHE A 131 59.74 28.26 1.30
CA PHE A 131 61.01 27.70 1.80
C PHE A 131 61.56 26.64 0.84
N VAL A 132 62.84 26.79 0.55
CA VAL A 132 63.68 25.93 -0.28
C VAL A 132 64.01 24.63 0.47
N LYS A 133 64.17 23.57 -0.32
CA LYS A 133 64.61 22.21 0.00
C LYS A 133 65.73 22.16 1.06
N LYS A 134 65.59 21.25 2.03
CA LYS A 134 66.74 20.63 2.71
C LYS A 134 66.49 19.14 2.94
N ASP A 135 67.60 18.42 2.81
CA ASP A 135 67.81 16.99 2.70
C ASP A 135 67.14 16.07 3.73
N LEU A 136 66.92 14.85 3.24
CA LEU A 136 66.80 13.61 3.99
C LEU A 136 67.89 13.49 5.07
N SER A 137 67.51 13.31 6.34
CA SER A 137 68.06 12.25 7.19
C SER A 137 67.38 12.15 8.56
N LYS A 138 67.01 10.91 8.90
CA LYS A 138 66.73 10.35 10.24
C LYS A 138 65.49 10.84 10.99
N ALA A 139 64.36 10.20 10.70
CA ALA A 139 63.41 9.80 11.75
C ALA A 139 63.22 8.28 11.64
N ARG A 140 63.63 7.57 12.70
CA ARG A 140 63.50 6.13 12.87
C ARG A 140 62.05 5.89 13.28
N GLU A 141 61.18 5.50 12.35
CA GLU A 141 59.79 5.13 12.68
C GLU A 141 59.77 3.78 13.43
N PRO A 142 58.91 3.62 14.45
CA PRO A 142 58.92 2.46 15.33
C PRO A 142 58.59 1.17 14.57
N GLU A 143 59.38 0.11 14.81
CA GLU A 143 59.31 -1.19 14.10
C GLU A 143 58.03 -2.00 14.38
N ASP A 144 57.10 -1.51 15.22
CA ASP A 144 55.91 -2.24 15.68
C ASP A 144 54.61 -2.00 14.87
N SER A 145 54.62 -1.16 13.82
CA SER A 145 53.39 -0.81 13.08
C SER A 145 53.04 -1.74 11.90
N TYR A 146 53.95 -2.61 11.46
CA TYR A 146 53.71 -3.52 10.33
C TYR A 146 54.55 -4.81 10.36
N LYS A 147 54.03 -5.89 9.79
CA LYS A 147 54.74 -7.18 9.63
C LYS A 147 55.16 -7.38 8.17
N LYS A 148 56.43 -7.73 7.94
CA LYS A 148 56.96 -8.08 6.61
C LYS A 148 56.65 -9.53 6.26
N VAL A 149 56.13 -9.80 5.07
CA VAL A 149 55.83 -11.14 4.55
C VAL A 149 56.39 -11.29 3.14
N LYS A 150 57.14 -12.36 2.87
CA LYS A 150 57.62 -12.69 1.52
C LYS A 150 56.61 -13.58 0.80
N VAL A 151 56.10 -13.12 -0.34
CA VAL A 151 55.11 -13.85 -1.15
C VAL A 151 55.74 -15.11 -1.74
N LYS A 152 55.12 -16.27 -1.51
CA LYS A 152 55.52 -17.55 -2.15
C LYS A 152 54.68 -17.81 -3.41
N ARG A 153 55.19 -18.64 -4.32
CA ARG A 153 54.50 -19.02 -5.56
C ARG A 153 53.13 -19.64 -5.24
N GLY A 154 52.06 -19.08 -5.81
CA GLY A 154 50.66 -19.55 -5.62
C GLY A 154 49.88 -18.90 -4.48
N GLN A 155 50.44 -17.93 -3.74
CA GLN A 155 49.71 -17.22 -2.67
C GLN A 155 48.96 -15.98 -3.18
N THR A 156 47.72 -15.80 -2.75
CA THR A 156 46.91 -14.60 -3.01
C THR A 156 46.93 -13.64 -1.82
N LEU A 157 46.68 -12.35 -2.06
CA LEU A 157 46.64 -11.34 -1.00
C LEU A 157 45.59 -11.68 0.08
N LEU A 158 44.39 -12.08 -0.36
CA LEU A 158 43.30 -12.50 0.53
C LEU A 158 43.68 -13.75 1.33
N GLY A 159 44.40 -14.70 0.73
CA GLY A 159 44.93 -15.87 1.43
C GLY A 159 45.97 -15.50 2.51
N ILE A 160 46.85 -14.54 2.23
CA ILE A 160 47.86 -14.05 3.18
C ILE A 160 47.21 -13.28 4.34
N ILE A 161 46.19 -12.45 4.06
CA ILE A 161 45.48 -11.67 5.08
C ILE A 161 44.58 -12.57 5.92
N GLY A 162 43.79 -13.44 5.28
CA GLY A 162 42.85 -14.34 5.96
C GLY A 162 43.52 -15.40 6.84
N ALA A 163 44.71 -15.88 6.46
CA ALA A 163 45.49 -16.80 7.28
C ALA A 163 46.06 -16.16 8.56
N ARG A 164 46.12 -14.82 8.64
CA ARG A 164 46.78 -14.10 9.74
C ARG A 164 45.82 -13.22 10.56
N TYR A 165 44.73 -12.73 9.96
CA TYR A 165 43.77 -11.84 10.60
C TYR A 165 42.33 -12.24 10.21
N LYS A 166 41.46 -12.43 11.20
CA LYS A 166 40.01 -12.64 10.99
C LYS A 166 39.29 -11.30 10.80
N ILE A 167 39.51 -10.65 9.66
CA ILE A 167 38.94 -9.33 9.36
C ILE A 167 37.61 -9.51 8.61
N PRO A 168 36.48 -8.96 9.10
CA PRO A 168 35.22 -8.97 8.36
C PRO A 168 35.39 -8.28 6.99
N ALA A 169 34.76 -8.82 5.94
CA ALA A 169 34.90 -8.31 4.56
C ALA A 169 34.64 -6.80 4.44
N SER A 170 33.72 -6.25 5.24
CA SER A 170 33.41 -4.82 5.29
C SER A 170 34.60 -3.94 5.69
N ARG A 171 35.42 -4.37 6.66
CA ARG A 171 36.63 -3.64 7.10
C ARG A 171 37.85 -3.94 6.24
N LEU A 172 37.87 -5.11 5.60
CA LEU A 172 38.97 -5.53 4.75
C LEU A 172 39.16 -4.55 3.58
N TYR A 173 38.10 -4.27 2.82
CA TYR A 173 38.19 -3.41 1.63
C TYR A 173 38.15 -1.91 1.97
N GLY A 174 37.40 -1.52 3.00
CA GLY A 174 37.23 -0.11 3.36
C GLY A 174 38.38 0.50 4.17
N GLU A 175 39.00 -0.27 5.05
CA GLU A 175 39.97 0.26 6.02
C GLU A 175 41.34 -0.39 5.90
N TYR A 176 41.39 -1.71 5.72
CA TYR A 176 42.65 -2.46 5.76
C TYR A 176 43.42 -2.40 4.42
N ILE A 177 42.73 -2.59 3.28
CA ILE A 177 43.34 -2.51 1.93
C ILE A 177 43.94 -1.11 1.66
N PRO A 178 43.28 0.02 1.98
CA PRO A 178 43.89 1.35 1.81
C PRO A 178 45.16 1.56 2.65
N ARG A 179 45.19 1.06 3.90
CA ARG A 179 46.40 1.10 4.74
C ARG A 179 47.51 0.21 4.20
N LEU A 180 47.17 -0.95 3.67
CA LEU A 180 48.11 -1.85 3.01
C LEU A 180 48.69 -1.21 1.73
N LYS A 181 47.88 -0.50 0.95
CA LYS A 181 48.31 0.33 -0.20
C LYS A 181 49.32 1.40 0.22
N ALA A 182 49.02 2.14 1.28
CA ALA A 182 49.88 3.18 1.81
C ALA A 182 51.26 2.66 2.28
N LEU A 183 51.30 1.45 2.87
CA LEU A 183 52.55 0.83 3.33
C LEU A 183 53.37 0.18 2.21
N ASN A 184 52.79 -0.03 1.02
CA ASN A 184 53.44 -0.69 -0.11
C ASN A 184 53.35 0.14 -1.41
N PRO A 185 53.80 1.40 -1.42
CA PRO A 185 53.62 2.30 -2.57
C PRO A 185 54.37 1.86 -3.84
N ARG A 186 55.29 0.89 -3.72
CA ARG A 186 56.03 0.32 -4.86
C ARG A 186 55.27 -0.79 -5.60
N ILE A 187 54.13 -1.23 -5.07
CA ILE A 187 53.28 -2.26 -5.67
C ILE A 187 52.18 -1.54 -6.45
N LYS A 188 52.32 -1.50 -7.79
CA LYS A 188 51.37 -0.80 -8.68
C LYS A 188 50.00 -1.46 -8.71
N ASP A 189 49.97 -2.79 -8.63
CA ASP A 189 48.74 -3.57 -8.53
C ASP A 189 48.87 -4.60 -7.41
N ILE A 190 47.95 -4.53 -6.45
CA ILE A 190 47.95 -5.32 -5.22
C ILE A 190 47.19 -6.64 -5.39
N ASP A 191 46.41 -6.76 -6.46
CA ASP A 191 45.75 -8.00 -6.86
C ASP A 191 46.68 -8.90 -7.69
N HIS A 192 47.86 -8.41 -8.09
CA HIS A 192 48.89 -9.15 -8.81
C HIS A 192 50.21 -9.24 -8.03
N LEU A 193 50.37 -10.29 -7.22
CA LEU A 193 51.57 -10.50 -6.40
C LEU A 193 52.61 -11.38 -7.12
N ILE A 194 53.87 -10.93 -7.14
CA ILE A 194 54.99 -11.66 -7.77
C ILE A 194 55.69 -12.54 -6.72
N PRO A 195 56.01 -13.83 -7.02
CA PRO A 195 56.76 -14.67 -6.11
C PRO A 195 58.11 -14.05 -5.73
N GLY A 196 58.40 -13.97 -4.43
CA GLY A 196 59.59 -13.35 -3.87
C GLY A 196 59.42 -11.88 -3.44
N GLN A 197 58.30 -11.25 -3.78
CA GLN A 197 57.95 -9.88 -3.38
C GLN A 197 57.74 -9.77 -1.86
N ILE A 198 58.24 -8.69 -1.25
CA ILE A 198 58.10 -8.44 0.20
C ILE A 198 56.94 -7.46 0.43
N LEU A 199 55.92 -7.91 1.16
CA LEU A 199 54.72 -7.15 1.50
C LEU A 199 54.77 -6.69 2.97
N ARG A 200 54.46 -5.41 3.22
CA ARG A 200 54.33 -4.81 4.56
C ARG A 200 52.86 -4.79 4.96
N LEU A 201 52.46 -5.66 5.88
CA LEU A 201 51.08 -5.76 6.35
C LEU A 201 50.87 -4.89 7.60
N PRO A 202 49.87 -4.00 7.63
CA PRO A 202 49.49 -3.29 8.85
C PRO A 202 49.13 -4.28 9.99
N VAL A 203 49.55 -4.01 11.22
CA VAL A 203 49.10 -4.83 12.38
C VAL A 203 47.64 -4.47 12.70
N TYR A 204 46.74 -5.46 12.63
CA TYR A 204 45.33 -5.28 12.99
C TYR A 204 45.09 -5.72 14.45
N LEU A 205 44.92 -4.75 15.36
CA LEU A 205 44.54 -4.98 16.76
C LEU A 205 43.03 -4.77 16.92
N VAL A 206 42.30 -5.82 17.30
CA VAL A 206 40.93 -5.67 17.82
C VAL A 206 41.07 -5.12 19.23
N GLN A 207 40.76 -3.84 19.44
CA GLN A 207 40.73 -3.25 20.77
C GLN A 207 39.41 -3.59 21.46
N GLU A 208 39.40 -4.68 22.22
CA GLU A 208 38.56 -4.79 23.42
C GLU A 208 39.23 -3.96 24.52
N LYS A 209 38.52 -2.98 25.08
CA LYS A 209 38.98 -2.24 26.27
C LYS A 209 38.30 -2.83 27.51
N ALA A 210 39.07 -3.50 28.35
CA ALA A 210 38.85 -3.53 29.78
C ALA A 210 40.17 -3.24 30.51
N ARG A 211 40.06 -2.45 31.58
CA ARG A 211 41.14 -1.89 32.39
C ARG A 211 41.98 -2.98 33.06
N ALA A 212 43.25 -2.66 33.23
CA ALA A 212 44.21 -3.39 34.06
C ALA A 212 43.84 -3.35 35.55
N SER A 213 43.90 -4.49 36.23
CA SER A 213 44.65 -4.68 37.48
C SER A 213 44.42 -6.09 38.06
N SER A 214 45.50 -6.65 38.61
CA SER A 214 45.63 -7.82 39.48
C SER A 214 46.09 -9.12 38.84
N GLU A 215 47.34 -9.41 39.18
CA GLU A 215 48.07 -10.66 39.05
C GLU A 215 47.39 -11.83 39.80
N THR A 216 47.77 -13.03 39.37
CA THR A 216 47.80 -14.30 40.12
C THR A 216 46.52 -15.13 40.22
N GLN A 217 46.51 -16.26 39.50
CA GLN A 217 45.87 -17.54 39.89
C GLN A 217 46.98 -18.48 40.41
N PRO A 218 46.70 -19.59 41.13
CA PRO A 218 45.41 -20.28 41.34
C PRO A 218 45.16 -20.80 42.77
N GLU A 219 43.92 -21.20 43.11
CA GLU A 219 43.58 -22.56 43.57
C GLU A 219 42.12 -22.72 44.02
N ALA A 220 41.70 -23.99 43.97
CA ALA A 220 40.36 -24.54 44.06
C ALA A 220 39.68 -24.46 45.44
N SER A 221 38.34 -24.45 45.47
CA SER A 221 37.53 -25.45 46.21
C SER A 221 36.01 -25.25 46.08
N ALA A 222 35.34 -26.37 45.74
CA ALA A 222 34.04 -26.90 46.17
C ALA A 222 32.77 -26.00 46.31
N GLN A 223 31.74 -26.41 45.54
CA GLN A 223 30.28 -26.18 45.69
C GLN A 223 29.73 -26.70 47.05
N PRO A 224 28.55 -26.26 47.57
CA PRO A 224 27.22 -26.72 47.07
C PRO A 224 25.96 -25.82 47.21
N ALA A 225 25.03 -26.04 46.25
CA ALA A 225 23.56 -26.20 46.37
C ALA A 225 22.53 -25.01 46.39
N LEU A 226 21.74 -24.98 45.28
CA LEU A 226 20.25 -24.86 45.13
C LEU A 226 19.53 -23.50 45.39
N PRO A 227 18.30 -23.30 44.85
CA PRO A 227 17.88 -23.28 43.43
C PRO A 227 17.14 -21.95 43.11
N ASN A 228 17.34 -21.30 41.97
CA ASN A 228 16.41 -20.24 41.57
C ASN A 228 16.33 -20.01 40.06
N ALA A 229 15.06 -19.93 39.62
CA ALA A 229 14.54 -19.25 38.45
C ALA A 229 15.30 -19.46 37.13
N GLY A 230 14.79 -20.40 36.33
CA GLY A 230 15.03 -20.41 34.89
C GLY A 230 14.43 -19.16 34.25
N GLU A 231 15.22 -18.11 34.14
CA GLU A 231 15.09 -17.09 33.11
C GLU A 231 16.48 -16.87 32.51
N THR A 232 16.82 -17.69 31.52
CA THR A 232 17.91 -17.38 30.61
C THR A 232 17.47 -16.17 29.78
N GLN A 233 17.81 -14.98 30.27
CA GLN A 233 17.80 -13.75 29.51
C GLN A 233 18.72 -13.92 28.31
N SER A 234 18.13 -14.21 27.14
CA SER A 234 18.83 -14.13 25.86
C SER A 234 19.08 -12.65 25.56
N ALA A 235 20.37 -12.29 25.51
CA ALA A 235 20.83 -10.95 25.23
C ALA A 235 20.50 -10.55 23.77
N HIS A 236 19.48 -9.71 23.60
CA HIS A 236 19.45 -8.54 22.71
C HIS A 236 20.03 -8.70 21.28
N GLU A 237 19.64 -9.71 20.53
CA GLU A 237 19.80 -9.73 19.07
C GLU A 237 18.50 -9.27 18.38
N VAL A 238 18.62 -8.45 17.32
CA VAL A 238 17.48 -8.05 16.49
C VAL A 238 16.88 -9.32 15.87
N PRO A 239 15.55 -9.55 15.96
CA PRO A 239 14.94 -10.77 15.43
C PRO A 239 15.29 -10.98 13.95
N SER A 240 15.79 -12.17 13.62
CA SER A 240 16.11 -12.56 12.25
C SER A 240 14.85 -12.44 11.37
N GLY A 241 14.90 -11.59 10.35
CA GLY A 241 13.80 -11.37 9.41
C GLY A 241 12.96 -10.10 9.65
N LEU A 242 13.19 -9.34 10.74
CA LEU A 242 12.43 -8.11 11.03
C LEU A 242 12.39 -7.13 9.86
N VAL A 243 13.53 -6.89 9.21
CA VAL A 243 13.66 -5.97 8.05
C VAL A 243 12.79 -6.42 6.88
N ASN A 244 12.70 -7.73 6.64
CA ASN A 244 11.90 -8.29 5.56
C ASN A 244 10.41 -8.17 5.88
N SER A 245 10.01 -8.46 7.12
CA SER A 245 8.61 -8.30 7.56
C SER A 245 8.16 -6.84 7.52
N LEU A 246 9.00 -5.90 7.94
CA LEU A 246 8.72 -4.47 7.81
C LEU A 246 8.57 -4.07 6.33
N GLY A 247 9.50 -4.51 5.48
CA GLY A 247 9.42 -4.26 4.04
C GLY A 247 8.16 -4.83 3.40
N GLU A 248 7.74 -6.05 3.79
CA GLU A 248 6.50 -6.67 3.33
C GLU A 248 5.28 -5.84 3.74
N VAL A 249 5.20 -5.40 5.01
CA VAL A 249 4.10 -4.55 5.51
C VAL A 249 4.01 -3.25 4.72
N PHE A 250 5.10 -2.48 4.62
CA PHE A 250 5.10 -1.17 3.99
C PHE A 250 4.87 -1.26 2.48
N SER A 251 5.43 -2.27 1.82
CA SER A 251 5.17 -2.51 0.40
C SER A 251 3.70 -2.88 0.15
N ALA A 252 3.09 -3.68 1.04
CA ALA A 252 1.67 -4.04 0.94
C ALA A 252 0.72 -2.85 1.25
N MET A 253 1.15 -1.91 2.10
CA MET A 253 0.48 -0.61 2.25
C MET A 253 0.57 0.25 0.98
N GLY A 254 1.47 -0.07 0.05
CA GLY A 254 1.77 0.72 -1.14
C GLY A 254 2.72 1.89 -0.86
N GLU A 255 3.49 1.82 0.23
CA GLU A 255 4.61 2.72 0.49
C GLU A 255 5.89 2.16 -0.15
N GLU A 256 6.89 3.00 -0.39
CA GLU A 256 8.16 2.57 -0.95
C GLU A 256 9.17 2.26 0.17
N TRP A 257 9.56 0.99 0.28
CA TRP A 257 10.56 0.52 1.23
C TRP A 257 11.89 0.22 0.53
N ILE A 258 12.93 0.96 0.89
CA ILE A 258 14.26 0.89 0.28
C ILE A 258 15.22 0.29 1.30
N ASN A 259 15.65 -0.95 1.08
CA ASN A 259 16.61 -1.67 1.94
C ASN A 259 17.89 -2.09 1.21
N THR A 260 18.15 -1.54 0.03
CA THR A 260 19.36 -1.81 -0.76
C THR A 260 19.96 -0.54 -1.34
N GLY A 261 21.26 -0.55 -1.61
CA GLY A 261 21.98 0.60 -2.15
C GLY A 261 22.34 1.65 -1.09
N LYS A 262 22.58 2.88 -1.56
CA LYS A 262 22.92 4.02 -0.70
C LYS A 262 21.89 5.12 -0.84
N HIS A 263 21.51 5.73 0.27
CA HIS A 263 20.67 6.92 0.33
C HIS A 263 21.53 8.13 0.70
N PHE A 264 21.54 9.14 -0.16
CA PHE A 264 22.39 10.32 -0.03
C PHE A 264 21.57 11.51 0.46
N ILE A 265 21.95 12.09 1.60
CA ILE A 265 21.27 13.25 2.19
C ILE A 265 22.23 14.43 2.26
N PRO A 266 22.04 15.47 1.46
CA PRO A 266 22.81 16.71 1.59
C PRO A 266 22.40 17.46 2.86
N LEU A 267 23.35 18.09 3.54
CA LEU A 267 23.14 18.81 4.80
C LEU A 267 23.16 20.32 4.58
N GLN A 268 22.38 21.05 5.38
CA GLN A 268 22.44 22.52 5.41
C GLN A 268 23.82 22.95 5.91
N GLY A 269 24.59 23.65 5.07
CA GLY A 269 25.97 24.05 5.36
C GLY A 269 27.06 23.36 4.51
N GLY A 270 26.67 22.54 3.52
CA GLY A 270 27.61 22.06 2.48
C GLY A 270 28.28 20.71 2.75
N GLY A 271 27.61 19.80 3.45
CA GLY A 271 28.05 18.42 3.66
C GLY A 271 27.06 17.39 3.10
N GLN A 272 27.41 16.10 3.17
CA GLN A 272 26.50 15.01 2.85
C GLN A 272 26.61 13.89 3.89
N VAL A 273 25.50 13.18 4.11
CA VAL A 273 25.45 11.93 4.88
C VAL A 273 24.98 10.83 3.96
N ASP A 274 25.75 9.76 3.90
CA ASP A 274 25.45 8.59 3.10
C ASP A 274 24.98 7.47 4.03
N PHE A 275 23.75 7.01 3.84
CA PHE A 275 23.19 5.87 4.54
C PHE A 275 23.27 4.63 3.66
N ASP A 276 23.81 3.53 4.20
CA ASP A 276 23.67 2.21 3.59
C ASP A 276 22.25 1.69 3.91
N CYS A 277 21.41 1.56 2.89
CA CYS A 277 20.00 1.18 3.07
C CYS A 277 19.85 -0.25 3.62
N ALA A 278 20.88 -1.10 3.53
CA ALA A 278 20.85 -2.42 4.17
C ALA A 278 20.92 -2.32 5.71
N LEU A 279 21.54 -1.26 6.24
CA LEU A 279 21.67 -0.99 7.67
C LEU A 279 20.67 0.03 8.19
N PHE A 280 20.30 0.99 7.33
CA PHE A 280 19.37 2.07 7.60
C PHE A 280 18.31 2.14 6.48
N PRO A 281 17.36 1.18 6.43
CA PRO A 281 16.32 1.21 5.43
C PRO A 281 15.54 2.53 5.45
N VAL A 282 15.09 2.93 4.28
CA VAL A 282 14.37 4.18 4.07
C VAL A 282 12.95 3.86 3.64
N LEU A 283 11.98 4.38 4.38
CA LEU A 283 10.58 4.41 4.00
C LEU A 283 10.27 5.76 3.35
N SER A 284 9.95 5.75 2.07
CA SER A 284 9.42 6.91 1.36
C SER A 284 7.91 6.82 1.36
N SER A 285 7.25 7.64 2.19
CA SER A 285 5.79 7.61 2.32
C SER A 285 5.10 8.50 1.30
N CYS A 286 3.90 8.12 0.86
CA CYS A 286 3.03 8.95 0.03
C CYS A 286 2.61 10.28 0.69
N THR A 287 2.80 10.43 2.00
CA THR A 287 2.61 11.69 2.74
C THR A 287 3.69 12.73 2.42
N GLY A 288 4.77 12.34 1.74
CA GLY A 288 5.96 13.16 1.49
C GLY A 288 7.00 13.08 2.61
N VAL A 289 6.72 12.35 3.69
CA VAL A 289 7.67 12.09 4.77
C VAL A 289 8.58 10.92 4.41
N THR A 290 9.87 11.09 4.67
CA THR A 290 10.89 10.05 4.51
C THR A 290 11.38 9.61 5.88
N VAL A 291 11.21 8.34 6.23
CA VAL A 291 11.63 7.79 7.52
C VAL A 291 12.87 6.91 7.34
N ILE A 292 13.96 7.27 8.01
CA ILE A 292 15.17 6.45 8.11
C ILE A 292 15.04 5.55 9.33
N VAL A 293 15.14 4.24 9.13
CA VAL A 293 14.96 3.24 10.17
C VAL A 293 16.32 2.73 10.64
N ASP A 294 16.75 3.16 11.82
CA ASP A 294 17.95 2.65 12.49
C ASP A 294 17.63 1.35 13.24
N ILE A 295 17.67 0.25 12.49
CA ILE A 295 17.32 -1.10 12.96
C ILE A 295 18.14 -1.48 14.21
N TYR A 296 19.44 -1.23 14.18
CA TYR A 296 20.38 -1.70 15.20
C TYR A 296 20.68 -0.66 16.28
N ASN A 297 20.01 0.50 16.25
CA ASN A 297 20.28 1.64 17.13
C ASN A 297 21.75 2.10 17.11
N LYS A 298 22.35 2.20 15.91
CA LYS A 298 23.76 2.53 15.70
C LYS A 298 23.98 3.97 15.20
N LEU A 299 22.93 4.68 14.79
CA LEU A 299 23.04 6.04 14.29
C LEU A 299 23.17 7.02 15.47
N PRO A 300 24.26 7.80 15.57
CA PRO A 300 24.42 8.75 16.67
C PRO A 300 23.28 9.78 16.70
N PRO A 301 22.69 10.10 17.87
CA PRO A 301 21.56 11.03 17.97
C PRO A 301 21.83 12.42 17.39
N ARG A 302 23.10 12.86 17.41
CA ARG A 302 23.51 14.14 16.81
C ARG A 302 23.34 14.15 15.29
N ILE A 303 23.62 13.03 14.62
CA ILE A 303 23.47 12.89 13.17
C ILE A 303 21.99 12.80 12.80
N ALA A 304 21.20 12.06 13.59
CA ALA A 304 19.75 12.01 13.41
C ALA A 304 19.13 13.41 13.45
N LYS A 305 19.45 14.21 14.49
CA LYS A 305 18.99 15.60 14.61
C LYS A 305 19.45 16.48 13.45
N LEU A 306 20.67 16.28 12.96
CA LEU A 306 21.21 17.05 11.83
C LEU A 306 20.44 16.76 10.53
N VAL A 307 20.10 15.50 10.29
CA VAL A 307 19.29 15.07 9.13
C VAL A 307 17.89 15.69 9.20
N GLU A 308 17.21 15.57 10.34
CA GLU A 308 15.87 16.12 10.54
C GLU A 308 15.84 17.67 10.50
N ALA A 309 16.90 18.33 11.00
CA ALA A 309 17.02 19.79 10.92
C ALA A 309 17.33 20.27 9.49
N SER A 310 18.08 19.48 8.71
CA SER A 310 18.41 19.82 7.33
C SER A 310 17.21 19.71 6.40
N TRP A 311 16.30 18.76 6.69
CA TRP A 311 15.11 18.48 5.89
C TRP A 311 13.89 18.24 6.76
N GLY A 312 12.94 19.19 6.77
CA GLY A 312 11.75 19.14 7.64
C GLY A 312 10.81 17.95 7.40
N ASN A 313 10.93 17.26 6.27
CA ASN A 313 10.16 16.06 5.93
C ASN A 313 10.89 14.73 6.24
N TYR A 314 12.13 14.78 6.76
CA TYR A 314 12.83 13.58 7.21
C TYR A 314 12.55 13.28 8.68
N ARG A 315 12.45 11.99 9.00
CA ARG A 315 12.37 11.48 10.38
C ARG A 315 13.33 10.33 10.56
N VAL A 316 13.87 10.17 11.75
CA VAL A 316 14.75 9.06 12.11
C VAL A 316 14.11 8.26 13.24
N VAL A 317 13.96 6.95 13.03
CA VAL A 317 13.39 6.03 14.02
C VAL A 317 14.44 5.03 14.47
N HIS A 318 14.72 5.04 15.77
CA HIS A 318 15.63 4.09 16.41
C HIS A 318 14.86 2.89 16.97
N LEU A 319 15.21 1.68 16.52
CA LEU A 319 14.52 0.45 16.92
C LEU A 319 15.27 -0.30 18.03
N GLY A 320 16.49 -0.76 17.74
CA GLY A 320 17.21 -1.71 18.58
C GLY A 320 16.58 -3.12 18.50
N PRO A 321 16.83 -4.00 19.47
CA PRO A 321 16.21 -5.33 19.52
C PRO A 321 14.76 -5.20 19.98
N VAL A 322 13.85 -5.23 19.01
CA VAL A 322 12.42 -5.02 19.19
C VAL A 322 11.65 -5.98 18.29
N ALA A 323 10.47 -6.42 18.75
CA ALA A 323 9.58 -7.25 17.95
C ALA A 323 8.89 -6.43 16.83
N LEU A 324 8.28 -7.13 15.87
CA LEU A 324 7.64 -6.51 14.69
C LEU A 324 6.57 -5.48 15.05
N ALA A 325 5.61 -5.82 15.91
CA ALA A 325 4.51 -4.92 16.26
C ALA A 325 4.99 -3.57 16.86
N PRO A 326 5.82 -3.55 17.91
CA PRO A 326 6.35 -2.29 18.43
C PRO A 326 7.28 -1.55 17.45
N ALA A 327 8.02 -2.27 16.59
CA ALA A 327 8.81 -1.63 15.53
C ALA A 327 7.91 -0.89 14.52
N LEU A 328 6.87 -1.58 14.04
CA LEU A 328 5.89 -1.05 13.11
C LEU A 328 5.20 0.17 13.69
N GLY A 329 4.73 0.10 14.95
CA GLY A 329 4.10 1.24 15.62
C GLY A 329 4.99 2.49 15.68
N ARG A 330 6.29 2.33 15.97
CA ARG A 330 7.25 3.46 15.98
C ARG A 330 7.46 4.07 14.59
N ILE A 331 7.57 3.24 13.55
CA ILE A 331 7.77 3.72 12.17
C ILE A 331 6.49 4.40 11.65
N LEU A 332 5.31 3.81 11.90
CA LEU A 332 4.03 4.40 11.52
C LEU A 332 3.81 5.76 12.16
N ALA A 333 4.13 5.91 13.45
CA ALA A 333 4.04 7.19 14.15
C ALA A 333 4.92 8.29 13.51
N ALA A 334 6.03 7.90 12.88
CA ALA A 334 6.93 8.81 12.18
C ALA A 334 6.55 9.08 10.71
N GLY A 335 5.62 8.30 10.12
CA GLY A 335 5.30 8.32 8.69
C GLY A 335 4.44 9.52 8.21
N GLY A 336 4.00 10.40 9.11
CA GLY A 336 3.24 11.61 8.75
C GLY A 336 1.79 11.35 8.33
N TYR A 337 1.21 10.21 8.70
CA TYR A 337 -0.19 9.88 8.44
C TYR A 337 -1.15 10.77 9.24
N GLN A 338 -2.40 10.89 8.78
CA GLN A 338 -3.43 11.66 9.49
C GLN A 338 -3.70 11.08 10.88
N LYS A 339 -3.83 9.76 10.95
CA LYS A 339 -4.03 9.03 12.21
C LYS A 339 -3.51 7.60 12.08
N VAL A 340 -2.97 7.06 13.17
CA VAL A 340 -2.64 5.64 13.30
C VAL A 340 -3.39 5.10 14.50
N LEU A 341 -4.42 4.29 14.25
CA LEU A 341 -5.19 3.61 15.29
C LEU A 341 -4.46 2.34 15.72
N GLN A 342 -4.49 2.04 17.01
CA GLN A 342 -3.87 0.85 17.60
C GLN A 342 -4.86 -0.32 17.69
N ALA A 343 -4.36 -1.48 18.14
CA ALA A 343 -5.16 -2.67 18.38
C ALA A 343 -6.43 -2.37 19.20
N GLY A 344 -7.57 -2.85 18.71
CA GLY A 344 -8.87 -2.65 19.34
C GLY A 344 -9.55 -1.31 19.04
N GLU A 345 -8.88 -0.29 18.50
CA GLU A 345 -9.53 0.97 18.13
C GLU A 345 -10.28 0.83 16.79
N PRO A 346 -11.59 1.13 16.73
CA PRO A 346 -12.35 0.98 15.50
C PRO A 346 -12.16 2.18 14.56
N PHE A 347 -11.85 1.90 13.29
CA PHE A 347 -12.03 2.84 12.20
C PHE A 347 -13.42 2.66 11.59
N LYS A 348 -14.29 3.66 11.74
CA LYS A 348 -15.64 3.62 11.18
C LYS A 348 -15.69 4.26 9.80
N ILE A 349 -16.31 3.57 8.86
CA ILE A 349 -16.58 4.08 7.52
C ILE A 349 -18.05 3.88 7.17
N LYS A 350 -18.60 4.82 6.41
CA LYS A 350 -19.92 4.71 5.80
C LYS A 350 -19.73 4.51 4.30
N ALA A 351 -20.04 3.31 3.81
CA ALA A 351 -19.84 2.92 2.42
C ALA A 351 -21.00 2.03 1.94
N GLY A 352 -22.20 2.61 1.91
CA GLY A 352 -23.47 1.88 1.75
C GLY A 352 -23.96 1.30 3.07
N LEU A 353 -23.06 0.67 3.82
CA LEU A 353 -23.26 0.20 5.20
C LEU A 353 -22.25 0.86 6.15
N ASP A 354 -22.59 0.89 7.43
CA ASP A 354 -21.67 1.31 8.48
C ASP A 354 -20.76 0.12 8.84
N ILE A 355 -19.46 0.30 8.65
CA ILE A 355 -18.46 -0.75 8.89
C ILE A 355 -17.45 -0.22 9.91
N ALA A 356 -17.27 -0.96 11.00
CA ALA A 356 -16.20 -0.74 11.95
C ALA A 356 -15.06 -1.73 11.70
N VAL A 357 -13.88 -1.20 11.37
CA VAL A 357 -12.67 -1.99 11.12
C VAL A 357 -11.78 -1.95 12.34
N ARG A 358 -11.43 -3.13 12.88
CA ARG A 358 -10.48 -3.28 13.98
C ARG A 358 -9.34 -4.19 13.54
N ALA A 359 -8.11 -3.72 13.71
CA ALA A 359 -6.89 -4.40 13.30
C ALA A 359 -5.76 -4.07 14.29
N ASP A 360 -4.60 -4.70 14.16
CA ASP A 360 -3.45 -4.38 15.04
C ASP A 360 -2.99 -2.93 14.83
N PHE A 361 -3.06 -2.45 13.57
CA PHE A 361 -2.90 -1.04 13.24
C PHE A 361 -3.88 -0.64 12.14
N THR A 362 -4.48 0.55 12.23
CA THR A 362 -5.19 1.16 11.08
C THR A 362 -4.58 2.52 10.75
N VAL A 363 -3.98 2.62 9.58
CA VAL A 363 -3.33 3.82 9.07
C VAL A 363 -4.32 4.61 8.25
N VAL A 364 -4.68 5.81 8.70
CA VAL A 364 -5.63 6.70 8.04
C VAL A 364 -4.86 7.81 7.32
N TYR A 365 -5.15 7.97 6.04
CA TYR A 365 -4.49 8.94 5.17
C TYR A 365 -5.31 10.23 5.06
N THR A 366 -4.61 11.35 4.91
CA THR A 366 -5.25 12.63 4.59
C THR A 366 -5.98 12.51 3.23
N PRO A 367 -7.21 13.01 3.08
CA PRO A 367 -7.91 13.00 1.80
C PRO A 367 -7.05 13.60 0.67
N GLY A 368 -6.93 12.87 -0.45
CA GLY A 368 -6.12 13.29 -1.60
C GLY A 368 -4.62 12.99 -1.51
N ALA A 369 -4.12 12.48 -0.37
CA ALA A 369 -2.70 12.07 -0.24
C ALA A 369 -2.34 10.86 -1.12
N ARG A 370 -3.34 10.11 -1.60
CA ARG A 370 -3.17 8.93 -2.43
C ARG A 370 -3.99 9.04 -3.70
N THR A 371 -3.44 8.53 -4.80
CA THR A 371 -4.11 8.50 -6.11
C THR A 371 -4.90 7.22 -6.35
N ASP A 372 -4.74 6.20 -5.51
CA ASP A 372 -5.42 4.90 -5.61
C ASP A 372 -6.80 4.87 -4.93
N GLY A 373 -7.24 6.00 -4.36
CA GLY A 373 -8.55 6.12 -3.69
C GLY A 373 -8.60 5.50 -2.28
N ILE A 374 -7.49 4.92 -1.79
CA ILE A 374 -7.43 4.34 -0.45
C ILE A 374 -7.37 5.45 0.60
N ARG A 375 -8.27 5.36 1.58
CA ARG A 375 -8.39 6.29 2.71
C ARG A 375 -7.80 5.71 3.99
N ALA A 376 -7.82 4.39 4.14
CA ALA A 376 -7.22 3.70 5.27
C ALA A 376 -6.62 2.35 4.88
N VAL A 377 -5.56 1.94 5.58
CA VAL A 377 -4.98 0.61 5.50
C VAL A 377 -5.07 -0.07 6.85
N ALA A 378 -5.77 -1.19 6.93
CA ALA A 378 -5.91 -2.01 8.13
C ALA A 378 -4.88 -3.16 8.09
N ILE A 379 -3.93 -3.14 9.03
CA ILE A 379 -2.82 -4.08 9.12
C ILE A 379 -3.11 -5.10 10.21
N ARG A 380 -3.16 -6.38 9.84
CA ARG A 380 -3.41 -7.51 10.73
C ARG A 380 -2.16 -8.38 10.80
N LEU A 381 -1.61 -8.50 11.99
CA LEU A 381 -0.48 -9.36 12.30
C LEU A 381 -1.02 -10.75 12.64
N ARG A 382 -0.92 -11.67 11.67
CA ARG A 382 -1.50 -13.00 11.77
C ARG A 382 -0.68 -13.93 12.66
N SER A 383 -1.40 -14.72 13.44
CA SER A 383 -0.94 -15.95 14.06
C SER A 383 -1.60 -17.16 13.36
N PRO A 384 -1.16 -18.40 13.62
CA PRO A 384 -1.84 -19.59 13.09
C PRO A 384 -3.33 -19.67 13.42
N GLU A 385 -3.76 -18.96 14.46
CA GLU A 385 -5.14 -18.93 14.96
C GLU A 385 -5.98 -17.80 14.35
N THR A 386 -5.35 -16.80 13.70
CA THR A 386 -6.12 -15.70 13.08
C THR A 386 -6.78 -16.16 11.79
N ALA A 387 -8.11 -16.04 11.75
CA ALA A 387 -8.90 -16.31 10.55
C ALA A 387 -8.56 -15.34 9.40
N GLU A 388 -8.65 -15.87 8.19
CA GLU A 388 -8.39 -15.14 6.94
C GLU A 388 -9.61 -14.33 6.53
N VAL A 389 -9.36 -13.12 6.00
CA VAL A 389 -10.43 -12.32 5.41
C VAL A 389 -10.83 -12.96 4.07
N PRO A 390 -12.13 -13.25 3.85
CA PRO A 390 -12.58 -13.76 2.57
C PRO A 390 -12.18 -12.82 1.42
N PRO A 391 -11.57 -13.32 0.31
CA PRO A 391 -11.07 -12.46 -0.77
C PRO A 391 -12.10 -11.47 -1.32
N LYS A 392 -13.33 -11.95 -1.59
CA LYS A 392 -14.45 -11.10 -2.03
C LYS A 392 -14.77 -9.97 -1.04
N PHE A 393 -14.63 -10.21 0.26
CA PHE A 393 -14.88 -9.19 1.27
C PHE A 393 -13.73 -8.16 1.32
N SER A 394 -12.48 -8.61 1.15
CA SER A 394 -11.32 -7.72 1.01
C SER A 394 -11.46 -6.81 -0.22
N GLU A 395 -11.91 -7.35 -1.36
CA GLU A 395 -12.20 -6.56 -2.58
C GLU A 395 -13.29 -5.52 -2.33
N TYR A 396 -14.37 -5.90 -1.63
CA TYR A 396 -15.41 -4.95 -1.24
C TYR A 396 -14.85 -3.83 -0.37
N LEU A 397 -14.11 -4.14 0.70
CA LEU A 397 -13.47 -3.11 1.53
C LEU A 397 -12.53 -2.21 0.72
N GLU A 398 -11.75 -2.77 -0.20
CA GLU A 398 -10.83 -1.98 -1.03
C GLU A 398 -11.59 -1.01 -1.94
N SER A 399 -12.72 -1.45 -2.52
CA SER A 399 -13.64 -0.59 -3.28
C SER A 399 -14.25 0.55 -2.45
N THR A 400 -14.34 0.38 -1.13
CA THR A 400 -14.81 1.42 -0.20
C THR A 400 -13.70 2.38 0.25
N GLY A 401 -12.46 2.13 -0.18
CA GLY A 401 -11.26 2.87 0.17
C GLY A 401 -10.52 2.32 1.41
N ILE A 402 -10.75 1.07 1.79
CA ILE A 402 -10.03 0.40 2.90
C ILE A 402 -9.25 -0.79 2.36
N ARG A 403 -7.92 -0.73 2.41
CA ARG A 403 -7.08 -1.89 2.08
C ARG A 403 -6.81 -2.72 3.34
N VAL A 404 -6.93 -4.04 3.24
CA VAL A 404 -6.54 -4.96 4.31
C VAL A 404 -5.19 -5.59 3.99
N VAL A 405 -4.27 -5.56 4.94
CA VAL A 405 -2.92 -6.11 4.84
C VAL A 405 -2.72 -7.14 5.93
N ASP A 406 -2.76 -8.42 5.54
CA ASP A 406 -2.50 -9.56 6.43
C ASP A 406 -1.02 -9.98 6.34
N ILE A 407 -0.32 -10.05 7.48
CA ILE A 407 1.12 -10.34 7.56
C ILE A 407 1.37 -11.51 8.53
N PRO A 408 2.12 -12.56 8.15
CA PRO A 408 2.69 -12.77 6.82
C PRO A 408 1.60 -13.05 5.78
N LYS A 409 1.82 -12.59 4.55
CA LYS A 409 0.93 -12.88 3.44
C LYS A 409 0.98 -14.38 3.16
N LYS A 410 -0.16 -15.07 3.24
CA LYS A 410 -0.20 -16.46 2.77
C LYS A 410 0.09 -16.48 1.28
N ALA A 411 0.98 -17.37 0.85
CA ALA A 411 1.12 -17.67 -0.57
C ALA A 411 -0.28 -18.02 -1.08
N SER A 412 -0.76 -17.28 -2.08
CA SER A 412 -2.02 -17.57 -2.75
C SER A 412 -1.92 -18.99 -3.30
N GLY A 413 -2.44 -19.97 -2.55
CA GLY A 413 -2.75 -21.26 -3.11
C GLY A 413 -3.85 -21.02 -4.14
N ASP A 414 -3.66 -21.57 -5.33
CA ASP A 414 -4.64 -21.62 -6.43
C ASP A 414 -5.89 -22.43 -6.05
N ASP A 415 -6.51 -22.17 -4.90
CA ASP A 415 -7.89 -22.58 -4.62
C ASP A 415 -8.84 -21.49 -5.13
N ALA A 416 -8.63 -21.11 -6.39
CA ALA A 416 -9.64 -20.45 -7.21
C ALA A 416 -10.56 -21.51 -7.83
N SER A 417 -11.14 -22.37 -6.99
CA SER A 417 -12.48 -22.90 -7.27
C SER A 417 -13.47 -21.82 -6.87
N ALA A 418 -13.46 -20.71 -7.63
CA ALA A 418 -14.58 -19.79 -7.63
C ALA A 418 -15.72 -20.48 -8.39
N GLY A 419 -16.34 -21.48 -7.77
CA GLY A 419 -17.70 -21.83 -8.11
C GLY A 419 -18.52 -20.55 -8.07
N GLN A 420 -19.40 -20.36 -9.05
CA GLN A 420 -20.41 -19.30 -8.99
C GLN A 420 -21.28 -19.53 -7.76
N GLU A 421 -20.86 -18.98 -6.63
CA GLU A 421 -21.67 -18.93 -5.41
C GLU A 421 -22.81 -17.97 -5.70
N ALA A 422 -23.97 -18.52 -6.03
CA ALA A 422 -25.19 -17.75 -6.17
C ALA A 422 -25.78 -17.54 -4.76
N VAL A 423 -25.79 -16.29 -4.31
CA VAL A 423 -26.54 -15.85 -3.13
C VAL A 423 -27.87 -15.31 -3.61
N ALA A 424 -28.97 -15.88 -3.12
CA ALA A 424 -30.29 -15.35 -3.43
C ALA A 424 -30.65 -14.23 -2.43
N ILE A 425 -30.34 -12.97 -2.78
CA ILE A 425 -30.88 -11.82 -2.04
C ILE A 425 -32.35 -11.69 -2.41
N LYS A 426 -33.24 -11.93 -1.43
CA LYS A 426 -34.68 -11.75 -1.64
C LYS A 426 -34.99 -10.25 -1.57
N ILE A 427 -35.58 -9.69 -2.62
CA ILE A 427 -36.07 -8.32 -2.58
C ILE A 427 -37.55 -8.37 -2.21
N LEU A 428 -37.90 -7.74 -1.07
CA LEU A 428 -39.28 -7.50 -0.65
C LEU A 428 -39.78 -6.24 -1.35
N ALA A 429 -39.98 -6.37 -2.67
CA ALA A 429 -40.38 -5.29 -3.56
C ALA A 429 -41.91 -5.18 -3.76
N GLY A 430 -42.68 -6.13 -3.23
CA GLY A 430 -44.13 -6.17 -3.37
C GLY A 430 -44.84 -4.91 -2.86
N ASP A 431 -46.05 -4.66 -3.34
CA ASP A 431 -47.00 -3.79 -2.64
C ASP A 431 -47.20 -4.28 -1.19
N PRO A 432 -47.68 -3.43 -0.26
CA PRO A 432 -47.89 -3.85 1.13
C PRO A 432 -48.73 -5.12 1.25
N PHE A 433 -49.64 -5.36 0.29
CA PHE A 433 -50.45 -6.57 0.18
C PHE A 433 -49.58 -7.82 0.02
N ASN A 434 -48.71 -7.86 -1.00
CA ASN A 434 -47.83 -8.98 -1.28
C ASN A 434 -46.75 -9.17 -0.21
N LEU A 435 -46.36 -8.10 0.50
CA LEU A 435 -45.37 -8.15 1.57
C LEU A 435 -45.77 -9.11 2.69
N ALA A 436 -47.04 -9.10 3.12
CA ALA A 436 -47.54 -10.01 4.14
C ALA A 436 -47.41 -11.48 3.71
N GLY A 437 -47.81 -11.80 2.47
CA GLY A 437 -47.66 -13.13 1.89
C GLY A 437 -46.19 -13.59 1.79
N GLU A 438 -45.27 -12.69 1.43
CA GLU A 438 -43.84 -13.00 1.36
C GLU A 438 -43.26 -13.31 2.75
N VAL A 439 -43.61 -12.53 3.78
CA VAL A 439 -43.20 -12.77 5.17
C VAL A 439 -43.74 -14.11 5.66
N LEU A 440 -45.02 -14.39 5.44
CA LEU A 440 -45.65 -15.66 5.81
C LEU A 440 -44.98 -16.86 5.14
N SER A 441 -44.65 -16.73 3.85
CA SER A 441 -43.95 -17.77 3.09
C SER A 441 -42.55 -18.03 3.63
N MET A 442 -41.79 -16.97 3.94
CA MET A 442 -40.45 -17.10 4.55
C MET A 442 -40.51 -17.75 5.95
N ALA A 443 -41.49 -17.36 6.74
CA ALA A 443 -41.78 -17.92 8.06
C ALA A 443 -42.26 -19.39 8.02
N GLY A 444 -42.68 -19.90 6.87
CA GLY A 444 -43.18 -21.28 6.72
C GLY A 444 -44.64 -21.47 7.12
N ASN A 445 -45.40 -20.40 7.26
CA ASN A 445 -46.82 -20.48 7.56
C ASN A 445 -47.61 -20.88 6.30
N ARG A 446 -48.59 -21.76 6.48
CA ARG A 446 -49.55 -22.08 5.41
C ARG A 446 -50.65 -21.03 5.39
N PHE A 447 -50.90 -20.46 4.23
CA PHE A 447 -51.94 -19.45 4.04
C PHE A 447 -52.64 -19.61 2.68
N ALA A 448 -53.88 -19.12 2.62
CA ALA A 448 -54.61 -18.88 1.38
C ALA A 448 -54.78 -17.36 1.19
N SER A 449 -54.68 -16.89 -0.05
CA SER A 449 -54.85 -15.47 -0.39
C SER A 449 -56.20 -15.22 -1.05
N LYS A 450 -56.91 -14.15 -0.67
CA LYS A 450 -58.23 -13.79 -1.20
C LYS A 450 -59.28 -14.92 -1.04
N GLU A 451 -59.24 -15.60 0.11
CA GLU A 451 -60.14 -16.71 0.41
C GLU A 451 -61.55 -16.19 0.74
N VAL A 452 -62.59 -16.83 0.21
CA VAL A 452 -63.98 -16.44 0.47
C VAL A 452 -64.54 -17.27 1.63
N ILE A 453 -64.79 -16.64 2.77
CA ILE A 453 -65.33 -17.26 3.98
C ILE A 453 -66.86 -17.13 3.97
N PRO A 454 -67.62 -18.23 3.86
CA PRO A 454 -69.07 -18.19 3.92
C PRO A 454 -69.54 -17.92 5.36
N MET A 455 -70.28 -16.84 5.55
CA MET A 455 -70.72 -16.39 6.88
C MET A 455 -72.16 -16.82 7.20
N SER A 456 -73.04 -16.87 6.22
CA SER A 456 -74.39 -17.45 6.40
C SER A 456 -75.01 -17.82 5.07
N ARG A 457 -75.83 -18.87 5.06
CA ARG A 457 -76.66 -19.28 3.92
C ARG A 457 -78.12 -19.26 4.35
N GLY A 458 -78.94 -18.43 3.71
CA GLY A 458 -80.39 -18.39 3.97
C GLY A 458 -81.07 -19.72 3.65
N ARG A 459 -82.24 -20.00 4.24
CA ARG A 459 -83.06 -21.16 3.87
C ARG A 459 -83.38 -21.08 2.37
N LYS A 460 -83.16 -22.18 1.63
CA LYS A 460 -83.35 -22.27 0.16
C LYS A 460 -82.57 -21.23 -0.67
N GLY A 461 -81.49 -20.64 -0.17
CA GLY A 461 -80.60 -19.79 -0.97
C GLY A 461 -81.11 -18.37 -1.23
N GLU A 462 -82.06 -17.86 -0.44
CA GLU A 462 -82.57 -16.48 -0.56
C GLU A 462 -81.50 -15.39 -0.37
N PHE A 463 -80.46 -15.67 0.43
CA PHE A 463 -79.28 -14.82 0.53
C PHE A 463 -78.04 -15.64 0.87
N SER A 464 -76.88 -15.20 0.36
CA SER A 464 -75.56 -15.69 0.73
C SER A 464 -74.71 -14.52 1.18
N PHE A 465 -74.18 -14.61 2.39
CA PHE A 465 -73.25 -13.62 2.93
C PHE A 465 -71.88 -14.28 3.08
N SER A 466 -70.85 -13.66 2.49
CA SER A 466 -69.47 -14.13 2.53
C SER A 466 -68.53 -12.96 2.69
N ILE A 467 -67.43 -13.17 3.40
CA ILE A 467 -66.36 -12.19 3.57
C ILE A 467 -65.13 -12.71 2.83
N THR A 468 -64.46 -11.86 2.06
CA THR A 468 -63.17 -12.21 1.45
C THR A 468 -62.05 -11.83 2.41
N ALA A 469 -61.31 -12.82 2.88
CA ALA A 469 -60.11 -12.63 3.68
C ALA A 469 -58.90 -12.41 2.75
N ASP A 470 -58.13 -11.35 2.99
CA ASP A 470 -56.93 -11.07 2.19
C ASP A 470 -55.88 -12.16 2.35
N TYR A 471 -55.59 -12.55 3.60
CA TYR A 471 -54.84 -13.76 3.93
C TYR A 471 -55.52 -14.55 5.04
N LEU A 472 -55.81 -15.83 4.77
CA LEU A 472 -56.26 -16.80 5.76
C LEU A 472 -55.10 -17.70 6.15
N VAL A 473 -54.62 -17.59 7.39
CA VAL A 473 -53.44 -18.27 7.93
C VAL A 473 -53.86 -19.37 8.91
N HIS A 474 -53.23 -20.53 8.82
CA HIS A 474 -53.51 -21.66 9.71
C HIS A 474 -52.47 -21.72 10.84
N LEU A 475 -52.86 -21.36 12.06
CA LEU A 475 -51.98 -21.28 13.23
C LEU A 475 -52.38 -22.33 14.27
N LYS A 476 -51.59 -23.39 14.48
CA LYS A 476 -51.74 -24.34 15.61
C LYS A 476 -53.20 -24.72 15.98
N GLY A 477 -54.06 -24.95 14.98
CA GLY A 477 -55.47 -25.35 15.18
C GLY A 477 -56.50 -24.22 15.22
N ARG A 478 -56.11 -22.95 15.02
CA ARG A 478 -57.00 -21.80 14.81
C ARG A 478 -56.77 -21.18 13.42
N GLU A 479 -57.85 -20.71 12.81
CA GLU A 479 -57.79 -19.91 11.59
C GLU A 479 -57.63 -18.43 11.96
N ALA A 480 -56.75 -17.75 11.23
CA ALA A 480 -56.41 -16.35 11.50
C ALA A 480 -56.46 -15.55 10.19
N ILE A 481 -56.95 -14.33 10.26
CA ILE A 481 -57.13 -13.45 9.11
C ILE A 481 -56.20 -12.25 9.26
N ILE A 482 -55.41 -12.00 8.22
CA ILE A 482 -54.66 -10.74 8.07
C ILE A 482 -55.42 -9.91 7.05
N ASP A 483 -55.99 -8.82 7.52
CA ASP A 483 -56.76 -7.86 6.75
C ASP A 483 -55.86 -6.73 6.25
N MET A 484 -55.71 -6.62 4.94
CA MET A 484 -54.93 -5.58 4.26
C MET A 484 -55.83 -4.48 3.68
N SER A 485 -57.09 -4.81 3.40
CA SER A 485 -58.03 -4.03 2.59
C SER A 485 -59.07 -3.26 3.40
N GLY A 486 -59.26 -3.59 4.67
CA GLY A 486 -60.15 -2.88 5.58
C GLY A 486 -61.49 -3.58 5.81
N ILE A 487 -61.45 -4.71 6.49
CA ILE A 487 -62.66 -5.39 6.98
C ILE A 487 -63.13 -4.58 8.19
N GLY A 488 -64.14 -3.72 8.00
CA GLY A 488 -64.61 -2.79 9.04
C GLY A 488 -64.93 -3.45 10.40
N SER A 489 -64.88 -2.65 11.47
CA SER A 489 -64.88 -3.15 12.86
C SER A 489 -66.06 -4.06 13.24
N ASP A 490 -67.26 -3.83 12.72
CA ASP A 490 -68.41 -4.71 13.00
C ASP A 490 -68.23 -6.11 12.40
N MET A 491 -67.58 -6.21 11.23
CA MET A 491 -67.29 -7.49 10.58
C MET A 491 -66.15 -8.22 11.29
N THR A 492 -65.15 -7.49 11.82
CA THR A 492 -64.08 -8.11 12.62
C THR A 492 -64.63 -8.78 13.88
N LYS A 493 -65.54 -8.13 14.61
CA LYS A 493 -66.19 -8.72 15.79
C LYS A 493 -66.96 -9.99 15.43
N LEU A 494 -67.67 -9.99 14.31
CA LEU A 494 -68.40 -11.17 13.83
C LEU A 494 -67.47 -12.34 13.46
N LEU A 495 -66.29 -12.05 12.89
CA LEU A 495 -65.26 -13.05 12.62
C LEU A 495 -64.66 -13.61 13.92
N GLU A 496 -64.39 -12.74 14.89
CA GLU A 496 -63.89 -13.13 16.22
C GLU A 496 -64.88 -14.00 17.01
N GLU A 497 -66.18 -13.67 16.98
CA GLU A 497 -67.24 -14.49 17.57
C GLU A 497 -67.30 -15.91 16.98
N LYS A 498 -66.90 -16.06 15.71
CA LYS A 498 -66.80 -17.35 15.02
C LYS A 498 -65.49 -18.09 15.24
N GLY A 499 -64.59 -17.54 16.04
CA GLY A 499 -63.32 -18.15 16.41
C GLY A 499 -62.14 -17.81 15.49
N TYR A 500 -62.30 -16.86 14.57
CA TYR A 500 -61.18 -16.33 13.80
C TYR A 500 -60.40 -15.30 14.62
N SER A 501 -59.08 -15.36 14.61
CA SER A 501 -58.25 -14.23 15.07
C SER A 501 -58.08 -13.26 13.90
N VAL A 502 -58.27 -11.95 14.10
CA VAL A 502 -58.13 -10.96 13.01
C VAL A 502 -57.10 -9.90 13.40
N ILE A 503 -56.19 -9.57 12.48
CA ILE A 503 -55.36 -8.37 12.56
C ILE A 503 -55.61 -7.51 11.32
N SER A 504 -55.83 -6.21 11.52
CA SER A 504 -55.91 -5.26 10.42
C SER A 504 -54.60 -4.47 10.30
N VAL A 505 -54.08 -4.42 9.08
CA VAL A 505 -52.93 -3.61 8.66
C VAL A 505 -53.36 -2.62 7.56
N GLU A 506 -54.66 -2.35 7.45
CA GLU A 506 -55.22 -1.36 6.53
C GLU A 506 -54.55 0.01 6.71
N GLY A 507 -54.19 0.65 5.59
CA GLY A 507 -53.62 1.99 5.59
C GLY A 507 -52.18 2.10 6.12
N GLU A 508 -51.58 0.99 6.57
CA GLU A 508 -50.19 0.97 7.03
C GLU A 508 -49.23 1.14 5.84
N LYS A 509 -48.50 2.25 5.83
CA LYS A 509 -47.54 2.57 4.76
C LYS A 509 -46.13 2.12 5.10
N ASP A 510 -45.80 1.99 6.39
CA ASP A 510 -44.47 1.53 6.78
C ASP A 510 -44.38 0.01 6.65
N ARG A 511 -43.62 -0.43 5.63
CA ARG A 511 -43.35 -1.85 5.37
C ARG A 511 -42.72 -2.54 6.58
N THR A 512 -41.89 -1.86 7.35
CA THR A 512 -41.30 -2.41 8.57
C THR A 512 -42.38 -2.68 9.62
N ALA A 513 -43.32 -1.75 9.81
CA ALA A 513 -44.48 -1.94 10.68
C ALA A 513 -45.37 -3.10 10.23
N VAL A 514 -45.64 -3.26 8.92
CA VAL A 514 -46.38 -4.42 8.38
C VAL A 514 -45.68 -5.72 8.74
N ILE A 515 -44.37 -5.84 8.49
CA ILE A 515 -43.59 -7.04 8.81
C ILE A 515 -43.71 -7.38 10.30
N LYS A 516 -43.54 -6.40 11.20
CA LYS A 516 -43.64 -6.60 12.65
C LYS A 516 -45.03 -7.09 13.07
N LYS A 517 -46.08 -6.40 12.62
CA LYS A 517 -47.48 -6.76 12.91
C LYS A 517 -47.79 -8.19 12.44
N VAL A 518 -47.34 -8.56 11.25
CA VAL A 518 -47.53 -9.92 10.71
C VAL A 518 -46.77 -10.96 11.53
N LEU A 519 -45.50 -10.71 11.87
CA LEU A 519 -44.66 -11.62 12.67
C LEU A 519 -45.20 -11.81 14.09
N ASP A 520 -45.60 -10.72 14.76
CA ASP A 520 -46.21 -10.76 16.09
C ASP A 520 -47.51 -11.57 16.07
N PHE A 521 -48.37 -11.33 15.07
CA PHE A 521 -49.66 -11.99 14.94
C PHE A 521 -49.55 -13.50 14.74
N VAL A 522 -48.59 -13.94 13.92
CA VAL A 522 -48.34 -15.38 13.70
C VAL A 522 -47.47 -16.01 14.79
N GLY A 523 -47.03 -15.24 15.79
CA GLY A 523 -46.32 -15.73 16.96
C GLY A 523 -44.85 -16.05 16.71
N ILE A 524 -44.19 -15.32 15.79
CA ILE A 524 -42.77 -15.45 15.49
C ILE A 524 -42.01 -14.35 16.20
N SER A 525 -41.10 -14.73 17.09
CA SER A 525 -40.22 -13.78 17.77
C SER A 525 -39.26 -13.13 16.77
N PHE A 526 -39.08 -11.82 16.91
CA PHE A 526 -38.11 -11.05 16.14
C PHE A 526 -37.36 -10.06 17.02
N LYS A 527 -36.24 -9.55 16.49
CA LYS A 527 -35.45 -8.48 17.10
C LYS A 527 -35.34 -7.32 16.12
N GLU A 528 -35.80 -6.16 16.53
CA GLU A 528 -35.68 -4.91 15.76
C GLU A 528 -34.48 -4.07 16.24
N GLY A 529 -33.88 -3.32 15.32
CA GLY A 529 -32.86 -2.31 15.59
C GLY A 529 -31.54 -2.60 14.89
N MET A 530 -30.46 -2.02 15.42
CA MET A 530 -29.12 -2.20 14.86
C MET A 530 -28.56 -3.57 15.20
N HIS A 531 -28.21 -4.34 14.17
CA HIS A 531 -27.56 -5.64 14.30
C HIS A 531 -26.08 -5.53 13.91
N PHE A 532 -25.22 -6.23 14.65
CA PHE A 532 -23.77 -6.19 14.47
C PHE A 532 -23.28 -7.56 14.02
N PHE A 533 -22.73 -7.63 12.81
CA PHE A 533 -22.21 -8.87 12.23
C PHE A 533 -20.70 -8.79 12.12
N THR A 534 -20.00 -9.62 12.90
CA THR A 534 -18.57 -9.85 12.68
C THR A 534 -18.38 -10.55 11.34
N VAL A 535 -17.25 -10.32 10.66
CA VAL A 535 -16.92 -11.04 9.41
C VAL A 535 -16.18 -12.33 9.71
N LEU A 536 -15.25 -12.28 10.67
CA LEU A 536 -14.40 -13.40 11.05
C LEU A 536 -14.96 -14.11 12.30
N PRO A 537 -14.65 -15.41 12.49
CA PRO A 537 -14.89 -16.09 13.76
C PRO A 537 -14.00 -15.50 14.87
N GLY A 538 -14.44 -15.60 16.12
CA GLY A 538 -13.73 -15.09 17.30
C GLY A 538 -14.18 -13.70 17.74
N GLY A 539 -13.35 -13.04 18.57
CA GLY A 539 -13.64 -11.73 19.15
C GLY A 539 -13.58 -10.56 18.16
N GLU A 540 -13.88 -9.36 18.64
CA GLU A 540 -13.93 -8.14 17.82
C GLU A 540 -12.56 -7.49 17.57
N GLU A 541 -11.54 -7.79 18.37
CA GLU A 541 -10.28 -7.01 18.42
C GLU A 541 -9.51 -6.94 17.09
N ARG A 542 -9.65 -7.95 16.22
CA ARG A 542 -9.05 -8.03 14.88
C ARG A 542 -10.07 -8.38 13.80
N ASN A 543 -11.26 -7.79 13.93
CA ASN A 543 -12.43 -8.14 13.14
C ASN A 543 -12.99 -6.94 12.38
N PHE A 544 -13.91 -7.24 11.48
CA PHE A 544 -14.70 -6.26 10.76
C PHE A 544 -16.14 -6.46 11.23
N VAL A 545 -16.74 -5.39 11.75
CA VAL A 545 -18.12 -5.40 12.23
C VAL A 545 -18.96 -4.59 11.26
N ILE A 546 -19.94 -5.24 10.67
CA ILE A 546 -20.92 -4.60 9.79
C ILE A 546 -22.15 -4.31 10.63
N GLU A 547 -22.55 -3.05 10.66
CA GLU A 547 -23.71 -2.58 11.38
C GLU A 547 -24.87 -2.43 10.37
N ILE A 548 -25.97 -3.15 10.60
CA ILE A 548 -27.14 -3.14 9.71
C ILE A 548 -28.41 -3.00 10.54
N ASP A 549 -29.17 -1.93 10.29
CA ASP A 549 -30.48 -1.72 10.90
C ASP A 549 -31.54 -2.60 10.24
N GLY A 550 -32.39 -3.24 11.03
CA GLY A 550 -33.47 -4.07 10.49
C GLY A 550 -34.15 -4.97 11.51
N ILE A 551 -34.90 -5.93 10.99
CA ILE A 551 -35.61 -6.94 11.77
C ILE A 551 -34.98 -8.30 11.50
N VAL A 552 -34.53 -8.97 12.57
CA VAL A 552 -34.06 -10.36 12.50
C VAL A 552 -35.13 -11.29 13.06
N PHE A 553 -35.56 -12.26 12.26
CA PHE A 553 -36.51 -13.31 12.65
C PHE A 553 -36.07 -14.66 12.10
N THR A 554 -36.75 -15.73 12.49
CA THR A 554 -36.42 -17.10 12.06
C THR A 554 -37.34 -17.57 10.94
N ASP A 555 -36.76 -18.20 9.91
CA ASP A 555 -37.51 -18.81 8.82
C ASP A 555 -38.05 -20.21 9.15
N ALA A 556 -38.80 -20.78 8.20
CA ALA A 556 -39.36 -22.13 8.27
C ALA A 556 -38.34 -23.26 8.56
N ARG A 557 -37.07 -23.04 8.19
CA ARG A 557 -35.97 -24.01 8.31
C ARG A 557 -35.11 -23.74 9.55
N GLY A 558 -35.44 -22.74 10.36
CA GLY A 558 -34.67 -22.37 11.54
C GLY A 558 -33.51 -21.41 11.29
N ASN A 559 -33.30 -20.91 10.06
CA ASN A 559 -32.23 -19.94 9.80
C ASN A 559 -32.70 -18.52 10.13
N ALA A 560 -31.75 -17.66 10.46
CA ALA A 560 -32.02 -16.24 10.66
C ALA A 560 -32.28 -15.55 9.31
N VAL A 561 -33.24 -14.64 9.30
CA VAL A 561 -33.54 -13.74 8.18
C VAL A 561 -33.41 -12.31 8.67
N LEU A 562 -32.54 -11.53 8.04
CA LEU A 562 -32.41 -10.09 8.24
C LEU A 562 -33.24 -9.36 7.18
N ALA A 563 -34.37 -8.79 7.59
CA ALA A 563 -35.14 -7.87 6.78
C ALA A 563 -34.66 -6.43 7.02
N THR A 564 -34.10 -5.77 6.01
CA THR A 564 -33.49 -4.44 6.13
C THR A 564 -33.84 -3.52 4.98
N LYS A 565 -33.95 -2.21 5.25
CA LYS A 565 -34.07 -1.18 4.20
C LYS A 565 -32.70 -0.81 3.60
N ALA A 566 -31.61 -1.22 4.23
CA ALA A 566 -30.27 -0.93 3.75
C ALA A 566 -29.97 -1.67 2.45
N GLU A 567 -29.25 -1.01 1.54
CA GLU A 567 -28.69 -1.67 0.37
C GLU A 567 -27.53 -2.56 0.82
N VAL A 568 -27.70 -3.88 0.70
CA VAL A 568 -26.69 -4.85 1.13
C VAL A 568 -25.89 -5.31 -0.09
N PRO A 569 -24.59 -5.01 -0.17
CA PRO A 569 -23.74 -5.48 -1.26
C PRO A 569 -23.68 -7.02 -1.31
N PHE A 570 -23.55 -7.57 -2.51
CA PHE A 570 -23.49 -9.02 -2.72
C PHE A 570 -22.45 -9.73 -1.85
N GLN A 571 -21.26 -9.12 -1.69
CA GLN A 571 -20.17 -9.66 -0.88
C GLN A 571 -20.54 -9.74 0.61
N VAL A 572 -21.33 -8.78 1.11
CA VAL A 572 -21.84 -8.78 2.49
C VAL A 572 -22.94 -9.81 2.64
N ALA A 573 -23.88 -9.90 1.69
CA ALA A 573 -24.94 -10.90 1.71
C ALA A 573 -24.38 -12.34 1.68
N LEU A 574 -23.36 -12.60 0.85
CA LEU A 574 -22.65 -13.88 0.81
C LEU A 574 -22.02 -14.25 2.16
N MET A 575 -21.41 -13.27 2.82
CA MET A 575 -20.81 -13.47 4.14
C MET A 575 -21.88 -13.80 5.19
N LEU A 576 -22.99 -13.07 5.19
CA LEU A 576 -24.12 -13.32 6.09
C LEU A 576 -24.74 -14.70 5.86
N GLU A 577 -24.91 -15.13 4.61
CA GLU A 577 -25.47 -16.44 4.28
C GLU A 577 -24.58 -17.59 4.78
N ARG A 578 -23.25 -17.45 4.66
CA ARG A 578 -22.28 -18.40 5.25
C ARG A 578 -22.35 -18.46 6.77
N LYS A 579 -22.86 -17.40 7.43
CA LYS A 579 -23.14 -17.35 8.86
C LYS A 579 -24.57 -17.80 9.22
N GLY A 580 -25.34 -18.30 8.27
CA GLY A 580 -26.72 -18.75 8.47
C GLY A 580 -27.74 -17.61 8.55
N VAL A 581 -27.39 -16.42 8.06
CA VAL A 581 -28.26 -15.24 8.02
C VAL A 581 -28.61 -14.92 6.57
N ARG A 582 -29.87 -15.11 6.20
CA ARG A 582 -30.38 -14.75 4.87
C ARG A 582 -30.80 -13.28 4.85
N VAL A 583 -30.52 -12.59 3.74
CA VAL A 583 -30.84 -11.17 3.60
C VAL A 583 -32.11 -10.98 2.78
N ALA A 584 -33.04 -10.20 3.33
CA ALA A 584 -34.24 -9.74 2.64
C ALA A 584 -34.25 -8.20 2.60
N VAL A 585 -34.12 -7.61 1.41
CA VAL A 585 -34.08 -6.15 1.26
C VAL A 585 -35.50 -5.61 1.13
N ILE A 586 -35.91 -4.76 2.07
CA ILE A 586 -37.17 -4.02 2.06
C ILE A 586 -37.00 -2.87 1.08
N SER A 587 -37.58 -3.00 -0.11
CA SER A 587 -37.52 -1.93 -1.10
C SER A 587 -38.25 -0.68 -0.60
N SER A 588 -37.70 0.51 -0.85
CA SER A 588 -38.40 1.78 -0.69
C SER A 588 -39.32 2.02 -1.89
N MET A 589 -40.57 2.45 -1.66
CA MET A 589 -41.36 3.05 -2.74
C MET A 589 -40.69 4.36 -3.13
N ASN A 590 -40.43 4.53 -4.44
CA ASN A 590 -40.35 5.87 -5.03
C ASN A 590 -41.73 6.51 -5.04
#